data_AF-A0A3P1WRZ5-F1
#
_entry.id   AF-A0A3P1WRZ5-F1
#
_cell.length_a   1.000
_cell.length_b   1.000
_cell.length_c   1.000
_cell.angle_alpha   90.00
_cell.angle_beta   90.00
_cell.angle_gamma   90.00
#
_symmetry.space_group_name_H-M   'P 1'
#
loop_
_entity.id
_entity.type
_entity.pdbx_description
1 polymer ?
#
loop_
_entity_poly.entity_id
_entity_poly.type
_entity_poly.pdbx_seq_one_letter_code
_entity_poly.pdbx_strand_id
1 'polypeptide(L)'
;MTTVKAAGRAAEARLAPLLAEAYRVFASPTPPLPLLVCSCNVCFAPDEQAAFVRFALPEIPTGYLLAYLMSVPLEVPGDDDATRRGVVQRAHFLPRVLTGLVRGEVLSHLDEMTLEKFDFACPGAYSPAQLEFLRRFATSWAAELCTHPHRLHLALLVLLEMWQRAGLDVTAAVCEVWAGHADAVPAIRSYLAVLESTDPTAPAPEPQWRYLEQWAYRPAVRAAFTAGLEAALLAGDEEEDETLEWEAWYTYLTGL
;
A
#
# COMPACT_ATOMS: atom_id res chain seq x y z
N MET A 1 16.89 -5.26 10.76
CA MET A 1 16.31 -3.93 11.11
C MET A 1 17.08 -2.74 10.53
N THR A 2 18.42 -2.78 10.43
CA THR A 2 19.23 -1.65 9.91
C THR A 2 19.04 -1.41 8.42
N THR A 3 18.87 -2.47 7.62
CA THR A 3 18.69 -2.42 6.16
C THR A 3 17.34 -1.83 5.75
N VAL A 4 16.24 -2.26 6.38
CA VAL A 4 14.88 -1.72 6.17
C VAL A 4 14.85 -0.21 6.45
N LYS A 5 15.45 0.23 7.57
CA LYS A 5 15.52 1.65 7.91
C LYS A 5 16.33 2.48 6.91
N ALA A 6 17.39 1.91 6.32
CA ALA A 6 18.20 2.61 5.33
C ALA A 6 17.46 2.73 3.99
N ALA A 7 16.83 1.65 3.54
CA ALA A 7 16.08 1.62 2.30
C ALA A 7 14.81 2.51 2.38
N GLY A 8 14.09 2.50 3.51
CA GLY A 8 12.95 3.40 3.74
C GLY A 8 13.34 4.88 3.71
N ARG A 9 14.52 5.26 4.24
CA ARG A 9 15.02 6.65 4.12
C ARG A 9 15.35 7.03 2.67
N ALA A 10 15.87 6.09 1.88
CA ALA A 10 16.16 6.33 0.47
C ALA A 10 14.85 6.49 -0.34
N ALA A 11 13.85 5.66 -0.06
CA ALA A 11 12.51 5.76 -0.65
C ALA A 11 11.84 7.09 -0.27
N GLU A 12 11.94 7.50 0.99
CA GLU A 12 11.45 8.80 1.45
C GLU A 12 12.11 9.96 0.70
N ALA A 13 13.43 9.91 0.50
CA ALA A 13 14.14 10.95 -0.25
C ALA A 13 13.67 11.03 -1.72
N ARG A 14 13.44 9.88 -2.37
CA ARG A 14 12.92 9.81 -3.75
C ARG A 14 11.48 10.32 -3.86
N LEU A 15 10.64 10.03 -2.87
CA LEU A 15 9.24 10.42 -2.83
C LEU A 15 8.97 11.73 -2.07
N ALA A 16 10.01 12.45 -1.64
CA ALA A 16 9.90 13.65 -0.81
C ALA A 16 8.95 14.72 -1.39
N PRO A 17 8.96 15.04 -2.70
CA PRO A 17 8.02 16.01 -3.26
C PRO A 17 6.55 15.59 -3.08
N LEU A 18 6.27 14.29 -3.23
CA LEU A 18 4.93 13.74 -3.12
C LEU A 18 4.47 13.67 -1.66
N LEU A 19 5.38 13.31 -0.75
CA LEU A 19 5.12 13.35 0.69
C LEU A 19 4.84 14.78 1.16
N ALA A 20 5.65 15.76 0.73
CA ALA A 20 5.41 17.18 1.05
C ALA A 20 4.04 17.66 0.51
N GLU A 21 3.64 17.21 -0.68
CA GLU A 21 2.32 17.48 -1.21
C GLU A 21 1.20 16.85 -0.37
N ALA A 22 1.37 15.65 0.18
CA ALA A 22 0.41 15.02 1.08
C ALA A 22 0.07 15.96 2.26
N TYR A 23 1.09 16.51 2.90
CA TYR A 23 0.92 17.44 4.03
C TYR A 23 0.19 18.73 3.65
N ARG A 24 0.31 19.18 2.39
CA ARG A 24 -0.42 20.35 1.87
C ARG A 24 -1.86 20.02 1.50
N VAL A 25 -2.09 18.90 0.82
CA VAL A 25 -3.41 18.48 0.28
C VAL A 25 -4.36 18.03 1.38
N PHE A 26 -3.84 17.42 2.44
CA PHE A 26 -4.61 17.02 3.62
C PHE A 26 -4.47 17.99 4.79
N ALA A 27 -3.93 19.20 4.55
CA ALA A 27 -3.82 20.22 5.58
C ALA A 27 -5.21 20.53 6.15
N SER A 28 -5.38 20.24 7.43
CA SER A 28 -6.60 20.50 8.18
C SER A 28 -6.24 20.91 9.61
N PRO A 29 -7.13 21.64 10.32
CA PRO A 29 -6.93 21.91 11.74
C PRO A 29 -6.77 20.60 12.51
N THR A 30 -5.97 20.62 13.57
CA THR A 30 -5.87 19.50 14.49
C THR A 30 -7.26 19.09 14.98
N PRO A 31 -7.63 17.81 14.90
CA PRO A 31 -8.90 17.32 15.38
C PRO A 31 -9.19 17.71 16.83
N PRO A 32 -10.45 18.07 17.16
CA PRO A 32 -10.85 18.22 18.54
C PRO A 32 -10.83 16.88 19.26
N LEU A 33 -10.60 16.92 20.57
CA LEU A 33 -10.79 15.76 21.45
C LEU A 33 -12.28 15.62 21.85
N PRO A 34 -12.76 14.39 22.11
CA PRO A 34 -12.04 13.13 21.95
C PRO A 34 -11.85 12.75 20.48
N LEU A 35 -10.77 12.01 20.20
CA LEU A 35 -10.58 11.38 18.88
C LEU A 35 -11.59 10.26 18.69
N LEU A 36 -11.90 9.96 17.42
CA LEU A 36 -12.72 8.85 17.01
C LEU A 36 -11.93 7.54 17.13
N VAL A 37 -11.90 7.03 18.35
CA VAL A 37 -11.29 5.76 18.74
C VAL A 37 -12.30 4.90 19.49
N CYS A 38 -11.96 3.63 19.67
CA CYS A 38 -12.77 2.66 20.39
C CYS A 38 -13.14 3.18 21.79
N SER A 39 -14.41 3.04 22.16
CA SER A 39 -14.97 3.47 23.45
C SER A 39 -14.59 2.54 24.62
N CYS A 40 -13.73 1.55 24.40
CA CYS A 40 -13.32 0.56 25.39
C CYS A 40 -12.53 1.17 26.58
N ASN A 41 -12.16 2.45 26.53
CA ASN A 41 -11.32 3.20 27.49
C ASN A 41 -9.92 2.61 27.76
N VAL A 42 -9.56 1.49 27.15
CA VAL A 42 -8.26 0.81 27.25
C VAL A 42 -7.43 0.96 25.97
N CYS A 43 -8.10 1.19 24.84
CA CYS A 43 -7.51 1.09 23.51
C CYS A 43 -6.63 2.32 23.20
N PHE A 44 -7.13 3.53 23.54
CA PHE A 44 -6.37 4.78 23.45
C PHE A 44 -6.92 5.80 24.45
N ALA A 45 -6.28 5.88 25.61
CA ALA A 45 -6.79 6.61 26.76
C ALA A 45 -6.81 8.14 26.53
N PRO A 46 -7.64 8.92 27.25
CA PRO A 46 -7.74 10.36 27.04
C PRO A 46 -6.42 11.15 27.17
N ASP A 47 -5.53 10.72 28.06
CA ASP A 47 -4.19 11.28 28.23
C ASP A 47 -3.26 10.92 27.06
N GLU A 48 -3.36 9.70 26.53
CA GLU A 48 -2.66 9.30 25.30
C GLU A 48 -3.15 10.08 24.08
N GLN A 49 -4.46 10.30 23.94
CA GLN A 49 -5.03 11.15 22.90
C GLN A 49 -4.52 12.60 23.02
N ALA A 50 -4.50 13.15 24.24
CA ALA A 50 -3.99 14.49 24.49
C ALA A 50 -2.49 14.61 24.19
N ALA A 51 -1.69 13.57 24.46
CA ALA A 51 -0.29 13.52 24.06
C ALA A 51 -0.13 13.41 22.53
N PHE A 52 -0.95 12.59 21.88
CA PHE A 52 -0.92 12.35 20.44
C PHE A 52 -1.13 13.62 19.62
N VAL A 53 -2.15 14.40 19.96
CA VAL A 53 -2.49 15.64 19.22
C VAL A 53 -1.55 16.81 19.53
N ARG A 54 -0.62 16.67 20.48
CA ARG A 54 0.42 17.68 20.78
C ARG A 54 1.63 17.60 19.86
N PHE A 55 1.89 16.43 19.28
CA PHE A 55 2.95 16.31 18.30
C PHE A 55 2.59 17.11 17.04
N ALA A 56 3.59 17.75 16.42
CA ALA A 56 3.42 18.17 15.05
C ALA A 56 3.15 16.93 14.18
N LEU A 57 2.24 17.02 13.22
CA LEU A 57 1.82 15.88 12.39
C LEU A 57 3.01 15.07 11.80
N PRO A 58 4.11 15.70 11.29
CA PRO A 58 5.27 14.95 10.80
C PRO A 58 6.08 14.23 11.90
N GLU A 59 5.97 14.68 13.14
CA GLU A 59 6.78 14.25 14.29
C GLU A 59 6.08 13.20 15.15
N ILE A 60 4.83 12.83 14.83
CA ILE A 60 4.12 11.76 15.53
C ILE A 60 4.98 10.49 15.51
N PRO A 61 5.32 9.92 16.68
CA PRO A 61 6.09 8.68 16.76
C PRO A 61 5.30 7.49 16.20
N THR A 62 5.99 6.55 15.55
CA THR A 62 5.36 5.35 14.97
C THR A 62 4.53 4.56 15.98
N GLY A 63 5.00 4.39 17.21
CA GLY A 63 4.25 3.66 18.24
C GLY A 63 2.91 4.32 18.59
N TYR A 64 2.87 5.66 18.64
CA TYR A 64 1.65 6.42 18.84
C TYR A 64 0.71 6.32 17.64
N LEU A 65 1.25 6.38 16.43
CA LEU A 65 0.45 6.23 15.20
C LEU A 65 -0.15 4.82 15.10
N LEU A 66 0.62 3.78 15.40
CA LEU A 66 0.15 2.40 15.46
C LEU A 66 -0.96 2.25 16.52
N ALA A 67 -0.75 2.74 17.74
CA ALA A 67 -1.76 2.69 18.80
C ALA A 67 -3.06 3.40 18.39
N TYR A 68 -2.96 4.56 17.74
CA TYR A 68 -4.10 5.26 17.18
C TYR A 68 -4.82 4.40 16.12
N LEU A 69 -4.12 3.93 15.08
CA LEU A 69 -4.71 3.15 13.98
C LEU A 69 -5.39 1.86 14.47
N MET A 70 -4.79 1.17 15.44
CA MET A 70 -5.35 -0.02 16.08
C MET A 70 -6.61 0.29 16.92
N SER A 71 -6.77 1.54 17.35
CA SER A 71 -7.90 1.99 18.15
C SER A 71 -9.01 2.62 17.33
N VAL A 72 -8.76 2.99 16.07
CA VAL A 72 -9.81 3.53 15.19
C VAL A 72 -10.78 2.39 14.81
N PRO A 73 -12.10 2.55 15.07
CA PRO A 73 -13.08 1.56 14.65
C PRO A 73 -13.18 1.52 13.12
N LEU A 74 -13.44 0.36 12.53
CA LEU A 74 -13.66 0.25 11.07
C LEU A 74 -14.81 1.17 10.66
N GLU A 75 -15.96 0.94 11.28
CA GLU A 75 -17.18 1.71 11.06
C GLU A 75 -17.29 2.84 12.08
N VAL A 76 -17.83 3.98 11.64
CA VAL A 76 -18.19 5.07 12.54
C VAL A 76 -19.65 4.88 12.95
N PRO A 77 -19.95 4.70 14.25
CA PRO A 77 -21.33 4.63 14.69
C PRO A 77 -22.03 5.98 14.46
N GLY A 78 -23.17 6.00 13.78
CA GLY A 78 -23.97 7.21 13.60
C GLY A 78 -24.68 7.28 12.26
N ASP A 79 -25.11 8.49 11.92
CA ASP A 79 -25.63 8.82 10.60
C ASP A 79 -24.50 9.07 9.59
N ASP A 80 -24.85 9.23 8.31
CA ASP A 80 -23.89 9.48 7.23
C ASP A 80 -22.98 10.70 7.49
N ASP A 81 -23.48 11.69 8.24
CA ASP A 81 -22.75 12.91 8.56
C ASP A 81 -21.73 12.70 9.70
N ALA A 82 -22.09 11.92 10.71
CA ALA A 82 -21.16 11.43 11.73
C ALA A 82 -20.06 10.57 11.11
N THR A 83 -20.41 9.67 10.20
CA THR A 83 -19.45 8.85 9.45
C THR A 83 -18.48 9.70 8.67
N ARG A 84 -18.99 10.66 7.87
CA ARG A 84 -18.15 11.58 7.10
C ARG A 84 -17.20 12.40 7.97
N ARG A 85 -17.70 12.97 9.07
CA ARG A 85 -16.84 13.70 10.03
C ARG A 85 -15.75 12.80 10.62
N GLY A 86 -16.08 11.55 10.93
CA GLY A 86 -15.14 10.57 11.42
C GLY A 86 -14.03 10.27 10.42
N VAL A 87 -14.39 10.06 9.15
CA VAL A 87 -13.42 9.83 8.07
C VAL A 87 -12.55 11.07 7.84
N VAL A 88 -13.13 12.27 7.80
CA VAL A 88 -12.38 13.54 7.68
C VAL A 88 -11.41 13.72 8.85
N GLN A 89 -11.80 13.33 10.06
CA GLN A 89 -10.92 13.37 11.22
C GLN A 89 -9.71 12.45 11.03
N ARG A 90 -9.92 11.21 10.58
CA ARG A 90 -8.84 10.25 10.33
C ARG A 90 -7.91 10.74 9.22
N ALA A 91 -8.46 11.34 8.17
CA ALA A 91 -7.72 11.89 7.05
C ALA A 91 -6.67 12.94 7.45
N HIS A 92 -6.84 13.63 8.58
CA HIS A 92 -5.81 14.51 9.15
C HIS A 92 -4.48 13.79 9.37
N PHE A 93 -4.51 12.52 9.79
CA PHE A 93 -3.31 11.74 10.09
C PHE A 93 -2.71 11.04 8.86
N LEU A 94 -3.42 11.05 7.72
CA LEU A 94 -3.03 10.32 6.52
C LEU A 94 -1.63 10.69 5.98
N PRO A 95 -1.20 11.96 5.89
CA PRO A 95 0.15 12.29 5.42
C PRO A 95 1.27 11.60 6.20
N ARG A 96 1.08 11.48 7.52
CA ARG A 96 2.04 10.81 8.40
C ARG A 96 1.99 9.29 8.24
N VAL A 97 0.82 8.71 7.99
CA VAL A 97 0.67 7.29 7.61
C VAL A 97 1.37 7.00 6.29
N LEU A 98 1.14 7.80 5.25
CA LEU A 98 1.80 7.64 3.95
C LEU A 98 3.33 7.75 4.06
N THR A 99 3.81 8.69 4.88
CA THR A 99 5.25 8.79 5.20
C THR A 99 5.77 7.53 5.89
N GLY A 100 5.01 6.98 6.84
CA GLY A 100 5.39 5.74 7.53
C GLY A 100 5.42 4.53 6.60
N LEU A 101 4.48 4.43 5.66
CA LEU A 101 4.48 3.40 4.61
C LEU A 101 5.77 3.44 3.78
N VAL A 102 6.16 4.63 3.29
CA VAL A 102 7.39 4.83 2.51
C VAL A 102 8.66 4.58 3.34
N ARG A 103 8.61 4.83 4.65
CA ARG A 103 9.73 4.53 5.55
C ARG A 103 9.83 3.06 5.95
N GLY A 104 8.85 2.23 5.59
CA GLY A 104 8.73 0.86 6.06
C GLY A 104 8.46 0.77 7.58
N GLU A 105 7.73 1.73 8.15
CA GLU A 105 7.30 1.72 9.54
C GLU A 105 6.16 0.71 9.79
N VAL A 106 6.11 0.11 10.99
CA VAL A 106 5.03 -0.83 11.34
C VAL A 106 3.81 -0.04 11.79
N LEU A 107 2.78 0.02 10.94
CA LEU A 107 1.56 0.78 11.16
C LEU A 107 0.32 -0.08 11.37
N SER A 108 0.44 -1.39 11.19
CA SER A 108 -0.60 -2.41 11.40
C SER A 108 0.06 -3.75 11.75
N HIS A 109 -0.73 -4.71 12.23
CA HIS A 109 -0.32 -6.12 12.34
C HIS A 109 -0.23 -6.80 10.98
N LEU A 110 -1.05 -6.36 10.04
CA LEU A 110 -1.14 -6.84 8.66
C LEU A 110 -0.98 -5.64 7.74
N ASP A 111 0.05 -5.63 6.91
CA ASP A 111 0.42 -4.46 6.10
C ASP A 111 -0.73 -4.08 5.14
N GLU A 112 -1.44 -5.07 4.58
CA GLU A 112 -2.64 -4.92 3.75
C GLU A 112 -3.82 -4.21 4.45
N MET A 113 -3.86 -4.20 5.78
CA MET A 113 -4.93 -3.53 6.54
C MET A 113 -4.62 -2.06 6.86
N THR A 114 -3.43 -1.56 6.51
CA THR A 114 -2.95 -0.26 7.00
C THR A 114 -3.86 0.92 6.64
N LEU A 115 -4.48 0.90 5.45
CA LEU A 115 -5.28 2.03 4.95
C LEU A 115 -6.80 1.84 5.12
N GLU A 116 -7.27 0.68 5.58
CA GLU A 116 -8.71 0.35 5.60
C GLU A 116 -9.55 1.35 6.41
N LYS A 117 -8.96 1.95 7.45
CA LYS A 117 -9.62 2.90 8.34
C LYS A 117 -9.93 4.24 7.68
N PHE A 118 -9.31 4.55 6.55
CA PHE A 118 -9.43 5.84 5.88
C PHE A 118 -10.63 5.93 4.94
N ASP A 119 -11.24 4.81 4.53
CA ASP A 119 -12.49 4.77 3.77
C ASP A 119 -12.59 5.85 2.67
N PHE A 120 -11.74 5.74 1.66
CA PHE A 120 -11.70 6.62 0.49
C PHE A 120 -12.99 6.60 -0.34
N ALA A 121 -13.86 5.61 -0.12
CA ALA A 121 -15.18 5.52 -0.74
C ALA A 121 -16.25 6.36 0.01
N CYS A 122 -15.96 6.88 1.20
CA CYS A 122 -16.90 7.66 2.01
C CYS A 122 -17.41 8.91 1.26
N PRO A 123 -18.71 9.01 0.95
CA PRO A 123 -19.26 10.09 0.15
C PRO A 123 -19.04 11.47 0.77
N GLY A 124 -18.33 12.34 0.05
CA GLY A 124 -18.06 13.72 0.44
C GLY A 124 -17.00 13.89 1.52
N ALA A 125 -16.33 12.83 1.97
CA ALA A 125 -15.22 12.94 2.91
C ALA A 125 -13.92 13.44 2.24
N TYR A 126 -13.73 13.10 0.98
CA TYR A 126 -12.55 13.48 0.19
C TYR A 126 -12.93 14.35 -1.00
N SER A 127 -12.13 15.38 -1.24
CA SER A 127 -12.20 16.17 -2.46
C SER A 127 -11.62 15.40 -3.66
N PRO A 128 -12.01 15.75 -4.90
CA PRO A 128 -11.40 15.15 -6.09
C PRO A 128 -9.87 15.29 -6.13
N ALA A 129 -9.32 16.40 -5.63
CA ALA A 129 -7.88 16.63 -5.57
C ALA A 129 -7.16 15.70 -4.59
N GLN A 130 -7.80 15.37 -3.45
CA GLN A 130 -7.27 14.40 -2.49
C GLN A 130 -7.26 12.99 -3.07
N LEU A 131 -8.36 12.56 -3.70
CA LEU A 131 -8.43 11.25 -4.34
C LEU A 131 -7.42 11.14 -5.49
N GLU A 132 -7.27 12.18 -6.30
CA GLU A 132 -6.28 12.21 -7.38
C GLU A 132 -4.85 12.17 -6.84
N PHE A 133 -4.56 12.90 -5.77
CA PHE A 133 -3.29 12.80 -5.08
C PHE A 133 -3.00 11.35 -4.66
N LEU A 134 -3.97 10.67 -4.04
CA LEU A 134 -3.80 9.29 -3.56
C LEU A 134 -3.54 8.31 -4.71
N ARG A 135 -4.20 8.47 -5.85
CA ARG A 135 -3.92 7.64 -7.05
C ARG A 135 -2.49 7.81 -7.54
N ARG A 136 -2.00 9.06 -7.64
CA ARG A 136 -0.60 9.33 -8.00
C ARG A 136 0.38 8.82 -6.96
N PHE A 137 0.03 8.88 -5.68
CA PHE A 137 0.82 8.30 -4.61
C PHE A 137 0.92 6.79 -4.75
N ALA A 138 -0.20 6.09 -4.96
CA ALA A 138 -0.23 4.65 -5.15
C ALA A 138 0.66 4.21 -6.32
N THR A 139 0.58 4.88 -7.47
CA THR A 139 1.40 4.53 -8.65
C THR A 139 2.88 4.88 -8.48
N SER A 140 3.21 6.01 -7.86
CA SER A 140 4.60 6.39 -7.61
C SER A 140 5.27 5.47 -6.58
N TRP A 141 4.52 5.06 -5.56
CA TRP A 141 5.02 4.11 -4.56
C TRP A 141 5.13 2.69 -5.14
N ALA A 142 4.21 2.29 -6.02
CA ALA A 142 4.34 1.04 -6.77
C ALA A 142 5.65 1.00 -7.59
N ALA A 143 5.95 2.04 -8.36
CA ALA A 143 7.19 2.12 -9.14
C ALA A 143 8.45 2.04 -8.26
N GLU A 144 8.40 2.69 -7.10
CA GLU A 144 9.49 2.63 -6.11
C GLU A 144 9.69 1.19 -5.60
N LEU A 145 8.61 0.44 -5.34
CA LEU A 145 8.68 -0.95 -4.89
C LEU A 145 9.13 -1.92 -5.97
N CYS A 146 8.85 -1.65 -7.25
CA CYS A 146 9.36 -2.45 -8.38
C CYS A 146 10.88 -2.48 -8.45
N THR A 147 11.56 -1.44 -7.92
CA THR A 147 13.03 -1.31 -8.03
C THR A 147 13.72 -1.41 -6.66
N HIS A 148 13.07 -0.96 -5.59
CA HIS A 148 13.66 -0.84 -4.25
C HIS A 148 12.72 -1.40 -3.17
N PRO A 149 12.44 -2.71 -3.15
CA PRO A 149 11.62 -3.32 -2.12
C PRO A 149 12.33 -3.21 -0.77
N HIS A 150 11.59 -2.80 0.27
CA HIS A 150 12.20 -2.58 1.58
C HIS A 150 11.35 -3.04 2.77
N ARG A 151 10.17 -3.62 2.51
CA ARG A 151 9.33 -4.18 3.57
C ARG A 151 8.23 -5.13 3.08
N LEU A 152 7.58 -4.77 1.98
CA LEU A 152 6.45 -5.53 1.46
C LEU A 152 6.99 -6.74 0.69
N HIS A 153 7.02 -7.90 1.35
CA HIS A 153 7.11 -9.17 0.63
C HIS A 153 5.83 -9.32 -0.22
N LEU A 154 5.95 -9.78 -1.46
CA LEU A 154 4.84 -9.84 -2.42
C LEU A 154 4.15 -8.47 -2.62
N ALA A 155 4.98 -7.45 -2.87
CA ALA A 155 4.58 -6.05 -2.83
C ALA A 155 3.34 -5.71 -3.64
N LEU A 156 3.15 -6.33 -4.82
CA LEU A 156 1.98 -6.08 -5.66
C LEU A 156 0.67 -6.53 -5.00
N LEU A 157 0.61 -7.77 -4.49
CA LEU A 157 -0.59 -8.34 -3.86
C LEU A 157 -1.00 -7.51 -2.64
N VAL A 158 -0.05 -7.26 -1.73
CA VAL A 158 -0.27 -6.51 -0.49
C VAL A 158 -0.69 -5.07 -0.78
N LEU A 159 -0.06 -4.42 -1.75
CA LEU A 159 -0.39 -3.05 -2.14
C LEU A 159 -1.81 -2.95 -2.69
N LEU A 160 -2.20 -3.86 -3.60
CA LEU A 160 -3.54 -3.86 -4.20
C LEU A 160 -4.62 -4.09 -3.15
N GLU A 161 -4.43 -5.06 -2.26
CA GLU A 161 -5.35 -5.33 -1.16
C GLU A 161 -5.47 -4.12 -0.21
N MET A 162 -4.35 -3.45 0.08
CA MET A 162 -4.33 -2.25 0.94
C MET A 162 -5.20 -1.12 0.39
N TRP A 163 -5.07 -0.79 -0.88
CA TRP A 163 -5.86 0.28 -1.51
C TRP A 163 -7.33 -0.09 -1.65
N GLN A 164 -7.60 -1.35 -1.98
CA GLN A 164 -8.96 -1.85 -2.13
C GLN A 164 -9.72 -1.86 -0.80
N ARG A 165 -9.11 -2.37 0.28
CA ARG A 165 -9.71 -2.32 1.63
C ARG A 165 -9.99 -0.90 2.08
N ALA A 166 -9.18 0.06 1.61
CA ALA A 166 -9.39 1.48 1.85
C ALA A 166 -10.44 2.11 0.91
N GLY A 167 -11.01 1.38 -0.06
CA GLY A 167 -12.04 1.88 -0.95
C GLY A 167 -11.54 2.75 -2.12
N LEU A 168 -10.25 2.66 -2.49
CA LEU A 168 -9.69 3.37 -3.64
C LEU A 168 -9.26 2.39 -4.73
N ASP A 169 -9.98 2.38 -5.85
CA ASP A 169 -9.58 1.58 -7.01
C ASP A 169 -8.38 2.22 -7.73
N VAL A 170 -7.23 1.55 -7.63
CA VAL A 170 -5.98 1.87 -8.33
C VAL A 170 -5.46 0.69 -9.14
N THR A 171 -6.24 -0.39 -9.24
CA THR A 171 -5.78 -1.72 -9.64
C THR A 171 -5.12 -1.69 -11.02
N ALA A 172 -5.83 -1.17 -12.01
CA ALA A 172 -5.32 -1.07 -13.38
C ALA A 172 -4.06 -0.20 -13.46
N ALA A 173 -4.05 0.96 -12.81
CA ALA A 173 -2.93 1.88 -12.87
C ALA A 173 -1.66 1.31 -12.22
N VAL A 174 -1.79 0.62 -11.09
CA VAL A 174 -0.68 -0.06 -10.42
C VAL A 174 -0.16 -1.23 -11.25
N CYS A 175 -1.06 -2.02 -11.86
CA CYS A 175 -0.68 -3.12 -12.74
C CYS A 175 0.10 -2.65 -13.99
N GLU A 176 -0.30 -1.51 -14.59
CA GLU A 176 0.44 -0.91 -15.71
C GLU A 176 1.83 -0.43 -15.29
N VAL A 177 1.97 0.19 -14.10
CA VAL A 177 3.29 0.54 -13.54
C VAL A 177 4.16 -0.70 -13.37
N TRP A 178 3.60 -1.79 -12.86
CA TRP A 178 4.33 -3.04 -12.65
C TRP A 178 4.80 -3.66 -13.96
N ALA A 179 3.94 -3.69 -14.98
CA ALA A 179 4.28 -4.18 -16.31
C ALA A 179 5.40 -3.36 -16.96
N GLY A 180 5.48 -2.05 -16.67
CA GLY A 180 6.57 -1.17 -17.11
C GLY A 180 7.94 -1.44 -16.47
N HIS A 181 8.00 -2.31 -15.45
CA HIS A 181 9.23 -2.71 -14.76
C HIS A 181 9.48 -4.22 -14.86
N ALA A 182 9.02 -4.86 -15.94
CA ALA A 182 9.11 -6.30 -16.11
C ALA A 182 10.56 -6.85 -16.17
N ASP A 183 11.55 -5.98 -16.34
CA ASP A 183 12.99 -6.27 -16.29
C ASP A 183 13.61 -6.14 -14.89
N ALA A 184 12.86 -5.62 -13.91
CA ALA A 184 13.35 -5.47 -12.55
C ALA A 184 13.08 -6.74 -11.71
N VAL A 185 14.12 -7.32 -11.12
CA VAL A 185 14.05 -8.52 -10.27
C VAL A 185 12.92 -8.46 -9.22
N PRO A 186 12.72 -7.35 -8.47
CA PRO A 186 11.61 -7.29 -7.50
C PRO A 186 10.22 -7.34 -8.13
N ALA A 187 10.08 -6.76 -9.33
CA ALA A 187 8.84 -6.79 -10.07
C ALA A 187 8.55 -8.21 -10.61
N ILE A 188 9.58 -8.90 -11.13
CA ILE A 188 9.51 -10.30 -11.56
C ILE A 188 9.05 -11.19 -10.40
N ARG A 189 9.70 -11.12 -9.23
CA ARG A 189 9.27 -11.87 -8.03
C ARG A 189 7.80 -11.67 -7.70
N SER A 190 7.34 -10.42 -7.73
CA SER A 190 5.95 -10.10 -7.43
C SER A 190 4.99 -10.65 -8.50
N TYR A 191 5.40 -10.66 -9.78
CA TYR A 191 4.62 -11.26 -10.85
C TYR A 191 4.51 -12.79 -10.70
N LEU A 192 5.61 -13.48 -10.38
CA LEU A 192 5.59 -14.93 -10.13
C LEU A 192 4.69 -15.28 -8.94
N ALA A 193 4.75 -14.50 -7.86
CA ALA A 193 3.85 -14.68 -6.73
C ALA A 193 2.38 -14.44 -7.08
N VAL A 194 2.08 -13.52 -8.00
CA VAL A 194 0.72 -13.39 -8.56
C VAL A 194 0.32 -14.70 -9.22
N LEU A 195 1.13 -15.24 -10.13
CA LEU A 195 0.83 -16.49 -10.84
C LEU A 195 0.64 -17.67 -9.88
N GLU A 196 1.45 -17.76 -8.82
CA GLU A 196 1.31 -18.79 -7.79
C GLU A 196 0.01 -18.64 -6.99
N SER A 197 -0.38 -17.40 -6.68
CA SER A 197 -1.58 -17.10 -5.90
C SER A 197 -2.88 -17.18 -6.70
N THR A 198 -2.81 -17.10 -8.03
CA THR A 198 -3.97 -17.14 -8.91
C THR A 198 -4.13 -18.52 -9.53
N ASP A 199 -5.23 -19.20 -9.22
CA ASP A 199 -5.64 -20.40 -9.93
C ASP A 199 -6.60 -20.02 -11.08
N PRO A 200 -6.20 -20.14 -12.36
CA PRO A 200 -7.05 -19.81 -13.49
C PRO A 200 -8.26 -20.75 -13.64
N THR A 201 -8.28 -21.85 -12.88
CA THR A 201 -9.35 -22.84 -12.88
C THR A 201 -10.35 -22.65 -11.73
N ALA A 202 -10.03 -21.78 -10.75
CA ALA A 202 -10.90 -21.46 -9.64
C ALA A 202 -11.42 -20.02 -9.74
N PRO A 203 -12.72 -19.77 -9.46
CA PRO A 203 -13.24 -18.41 -9.49
C PRO A 203 -12.59 -17.57 -8.39
N ALA A 204 -11.88 -16.51 -8.81
CA ALA A 204 -11.33 -15.53 -7.88
C ALA A 204 -12.45 -14.93 -6.99
N PRO A 205 -12.22 -14.79 -5.67
CA PRO A 205 -13.27 -14.43 -4.72
C PRO A 205 -13.75 -12.99 -4.89
N GLU A 206 -12.92 -12.10 -5.45
CA GLU A 206 -13.23 -10.68 -5.57
C GLU A 206 -12.82 -10.11 -6.95
N PRO A 207 -13.46 -9.03 -7.43
CA PRO A 207 -13.29 -8.53 -8.80
C PRO A 207 -11.85 -8.13 -9.19
N GLN A 208 -11.07 -7.62 -8.25
CA GLN A 208 -9.68 -7.21 -8.46
C GLN A 208 -8.74 -8.42 -8.53
N TRP A 209 -9.00 -9.50 -7.81
CA TRP A 209 -8.27 -10.76 -7.98
C TRP A 209 -8.49 -11.33 -9.38
N ARG A 210 -9.73 -11.24 -9.87
CA ARG A 210 -10.04 -11.58 -11.27
C ARG A 210 -9.34 -10.65 -12.26
N TYR A 211 -9.28 -9.34 -11.98
CA TYR A 211 -8.53 -8.42 -12.83
C TYR A 211 -7.05 -8.77 -12.87
N LEU A 212 -6.47 -9.08 -11.71
CA LEU A 212 -5.05 -9.38 -11.57
C LEU A 212 -4.67 -10.67 -12.29
N GLU A 213 -5.48 -11.71 -12.14
CA GLU A 213 -5.36 -12.96 -12.90
C GLU A 213 -5.43 -12.67 -14.41
N GLN A 214 -6.47 -11.96 -14.88
CA GLN A 214 -6.60 -11.60 -16.29
C GLN A 214 -5.42 -10.76 -16.79
N TRP A 215 -4.92 -9.83 -15.98
CA TRP A 215 -3.77 -8.99 -16.28
C TRP A 215 -2.51 -9.83 -16.43
N ALA A 216 -2.26 -10.76 -15.51
CA ALA A 216 -1.05 -11.57 -15.48
C ALA A 216 -0.92 -12.46 -16.73
N TYR A 217 -2.05 -12.92 -17.27
CA TYR A 217 -2.12 -13.74 -18.49
C TYR A 217 -2.33 -12.93 -19.78
N ARG A 218 -2.34 -11.58 -19.76
CA ARG A 218 -2.39 -10.80 -21.01
C ARG A 218 -1.14 -11.09 -21.85
N PRO A 219 -1.25 -11.29 -23.18
CA PRO A 219 -0.10 -11.64 -24.02
C PRO A 219 1.08 -10.66 -23.91
N ALA A 220 0.81 -9.35 -23.85
CA ALA A 220 1.86 -8.34 -23.74
C ALA A 220 2.56 -8.34 -22.37
N VAL A 221 1.80 -8.51 -21.28
CA VAL A 221 2.32 -8.58 -19.90
C VAL A 221 3.17 -9.84 -19.74
N ARG A 222 2.61 -10.99 -20.14
CA ARG A 222 3.30 -12.27 -20.15
C ARG A 222 4.61 -12.17 -20.93
N ALA A 223 4.57 -11.70 -22.17
CA ALA A 223 5.78 -11.57 -23.00
C ALA A 223 6.85 -10.67 -22.36
N ALA A 224 6.46 -9.56 -21.74
CA ALA A 224 7.39 -8.67 -21.06
C ALA A 224 8.06 -9.35 -19.85
N PHE A 225 7.27 -9.99 -18.97
CA PHE A 225 7.81 -10.68 -17.80
C PHE A 225 8.58 -11.96 -18.16
N THR A 226 8.20 -12.68 -19.21
CA THR A 226 8.99 -13.82 -19.72
C THR A 226 10.37 -13.36 -20.20
N ALA A 227 10.44 -12.25 -20.95
CA ALA A 227 11.72 -11.71 -21.41
C ALA A 227 12.58 -11.19 -20.25
N GLY A 228 11.98 -10.52 -19.27
CA GLY A 228 12.68 -10.07 -18.07
C GLY A 228 13.19 -11.24 -17.21
N LEU A 229 12.37 -12.27 -17.04
CA LEU A 229 12.73 -13.49 -16.32
C LEU A 229 13.90 -14.22 -16.98
N GLU A 230 13.88 -14.35 -18.31
CA GLU A 230 14.99 -14.93 -19.07
C GLU A 230 16.29 -14.14 -18.87
N ALA A 231 16.21 -12.80 -18.98
CA ALA A 231 17.38 -11.94 -18.81
C ALA A 231 17.98 -12.06 -17.40
N ALA A 232 17.14 -12.10 -16.37
CA ALA A 232 17.57 -12.25 -14.98
C ALA A 232 18.23 -13.62 -14.72
N LEU A 233 17.63 -14.72 -15.21
CA LEU A 233 18.20 -16.07 -15.13
C LEU A 233 19.57 -16.17 -15.84
N LEU A 234 19.72 -15.52 -17.00
CA LEU A 234 21.00 -15.51 -17.73
C LEU A 234 22.07 -14.68 -17.01
N ALA A 235 21.67 -13.65 -16.26
CA ALA A 235 22.57 -12.81 -15.48
C ALA A 235 22.91 -13.42 -14.11
N GLY A 236 22.10 -14.34 -13.59
CA GLY A 236 22.20 -14.86 -12.23
C GLY A 236 21.79 -13.82 -11.18
N ASP A 237 20.76 -13.03 -11.49
CA ASP A 237 20.27 -11.94 -10.63
C ASP A 237 19.26 -12.41 -9.56
N GLU A 238 18.79 -13.66 -9.66
CA GLU A 238 17.93 -14.30 -8.67
C GLU A 238 18.69 -14.75 -7.40
N GLU A 239 17.95 -15.08 -6.33
CA GLU A 239 18.55 -15.73 -5.17
C GLU A 239 18.74 -17.24 -5.46
N GLU A 240 19.80 -17.84 -4.91
CA GLU A 240 20.20 -19.23 -5.24
C GLU A 240 19.10 -20.27 -4.94
N ASP A 241 18.25 -20.00 -3.94
CA ASP A 241 17.10 -20.83 -3.59
C ASP A 241 15.86 -20.61 -4.48
N GLU A 242 15.85 -19.54 -5.28
CA GLU A 242 14.76 -19.21 -6.22
C GLU A 242 14.98 -19.79 -7.63
N THR A 243 16.22 -20.13 -8.02
CA THR A 243 16.58 -20.49 -9.41
C THR A 243 15.71 -21.60 -10.00
N LEU A 244 15.49 -22.71 -9.29
CA LEU A 244 14.68 -23.83 -9.80
C LEU A 244 13.22 -23.44 -10.02
N GLU A 245 12.68 -22.59 -9.16
CA GLU A 245 11.31 -22.10 -9.29
C GLU A 245 11.18 -21.18 -10.50
N TRP A 246 12.16 -20.27 -10.67
CA TRP A 246 12.21 -19.34 -11.78
C TRP A 246 12.37 -20.05 -13.13
N GLU A 247 13.21 -21.09 -13.23
CA GLU A 247 13.34 -21.94 -14.42
C GLU A 247 12.03 -22.66 -14.77
N ALA A 248 11.32 -23.16 -13.76
CA ALA A 248 10.02 -23.80 -13.93
C ALA A 248 8.97 -22.82 -14.46
N TRP A 249 8.91 -21.62 -13.89
CA TRP A 249 8.03 -20.55 -14.37
C TRP A 249 8.39 -20.09 -15.78
N TYR A 250 9.67 -19.92 -16.10
CA TYR A 250 10.11 -19.58 -17.45
C TYR A 250 9.66 -20.64 -18.48
N THR A 251 9.85 -21.92 -18.16
CA THR A 251 9.40 -23.04 -19.01
C THR A 251 7.88 -23.04 -19.19
N TYR A 252 7.13 -22.80 -18.11
CA TYR A 252 5.67 -22.71 -18.18
C TYR A 252 5.22 -21.54 -19.06
N LEU A 253 5.75 -20.34 -18.83
CA LEU A 253 5.33 -19.12 -19.52
C LEU A 253 5.68 -19.13 -21.01
N THR A 254 6.79 -19.76 -21.39
CA THR A 254 7.19 -19.94 -22.80
C THR A 254 6.35 -21.00 -23.53
N GLY A 255 5.73 -21.93 -22.80
CA GLY A 255 4.84 -22.95 -23.35
C GLY A 255 3.38 -22.49 -23.57
N LEU A 256 2.98 -21.34 -23.04
CA LEU A 256 1.63 -20.74 -23.15
C LEU A 256 1.46 -19.83 -24.38
#